data_AF-A0A0T6B1K7-F1
#
_entry.id   AF-A0A0T6B1K7-F1
#
_cell.length_a   1.000
_cell.length_b   1.000
_cell.length_c   1.000
_cell.angle_alpha   90.00
_cell.angle_beta   90.00
_cell.angle_gamma   90.00
#
_symmetry.space_group_name_H-M   'P 1'
#
loop_
_entity.id
_entity.type
_entity.pdbx_description
1 polymer ?
#
loop_
_entity_poly.entity_id
_entity_poly.type
_entity_poly.pdbx_seq_one_letter_code
_entity_poly.pdbx_strand_id
1 'polypeptide(L)'
;FSVHSNERLFLRDFVGCVAGTSGGRLAQWLQPGSRVDPSKCHVLYSRDDLRCGWPAIITVLTCDQYSDVVNVPNMKVEVKALPIDKKELGDSDAGRKMRRVSQADPLTFGGLPPPPLHHPYEHTIKDKMCFHSITAMKAYQNYSFEELRYTSPPVKRSSENMLVRPNGDGSYSATWTPASIGCYSIVVNIDGYELEEMFKVEVKEPPQGLTPPSQNVAKKYPSLPPVKRRKFVAKNSAGLRIRTLPSLQSDQIGIVPVNGTVSFTDEV
;
A
#
# COMPACT_ATOMS: atom_id res chain seq x y z
N PHE A 1 -11.98 -47.10 22.42
CA PHE A 1 -10.94 -46.25 23.05
C PHE A 1 -11.43 -44.81 23.05
N SER A 2 -11.68 -44.22 24.22
CA SER A 2 -12.13 -42.82 24.34
C SER A 2 -10.99 -41.89 23.91
N VAL A 3 -11.22 -41.09 22.87
CA VAL A 3 -10.22 -40.19 22.26
C VAL A 3 -10.01 -38.90 23.08
N HIS A 4 -10.69 -38.77 24.24
CA HIS A 4 -10.75 -37.54 25.04
C HIS A 4 -10.19 -37.76 26.45
N SER A 5 -8.86 -37.94 26.57
CA SER A 5 -8.18 -37.84 27.87
C SER A 5 -7.77 -36.40 28.14
N ASN A 6 -7.97 -35.92 29.37
CA ASN A 6 -7.54 -34.59 29.83
C ASN A 6 -6.05 -34.33 29.55
N GLU A 7 -5.21 -35.37 29.63
CA GLU A 7 -3.79 -35.28 29.33
C GLU A 7 -3.52 -34.98 27.85
N ARG A 8 -4.25 -35.63 26.93
CA ARG A 8 -4.09 -35.40 25.50
C ARG A 8 -4.56 -34.00 25.10
N LEU A 9 -5.61 -33.52 25.76
CA LEU A 9 -6.13 -32.17 25.60
C LEU A 9 -5.12 -31.14 26.13
N PHE A 10 -4.58 -31.35 27.34
CA PHE A 10 -3.51 -30.54 27.91
C PHE A 10 -2.28 -30.48 27.01
N LEU A 11 -1.79 -31.63 26.52
CA LEU A 11 -0.61 -31.69 25.64
C LEU A 11 -0.85 -30.98 24.31
N ARG A 12 -2.02 -31.16 23.71
CA ARG A 12 -2.41 -30.43 22.49
C ARG A 12 -2.39 -28.92 22.75
N ASP A 13 -2.99 -28.49 23.85
CA ASP A 13 -3.10 -27.07 24.20
C ASP A 13 -1.74 -26.47 24.61
N PHE A 14 -0.87 -27.27 25.24
CA PHE A 14 0.52 -26.92 25.59
C PHE A 14 1.37 -26.74 24.34
N VAL A 15 1.39 -27.73 23.44
CA VAL A 15 2.14 -27.67 22.18
C VAL A 15 1.61 -26.54 21.27
N GLY A 16 0.29 -26.35 21.23
CA GLY A 16 -0.34 -25.27 20.46
C GLY A 16 -0.30 -23.90 21.13
N CYS A 17 0.23 -23.78 22.35
CA CYS A 17 0.21 -22.56 23.15
C CYS A 17 -1.18 -21.89 23.23
N VAL A 18 -2.24 -22.69 23.37
CA VAL A 18 -3.64 -22.25 23.25
C VAL A 18 -4.02 -21.35 24.44
N ALA A 19 -4.43 -20.11 24.14
CA ALA A 19 -4.81 -19.12 25.16
C ALA A 19 -5.94 -19.60 26.09
N GLY A 20 -5.90 -19.21 27.36
CA GLY A 20 -6.91 -19.52 28.38
C GLY A 20 -6.85 -20.93 29.00
N THR A 21 -6.13 -21.86 28.37
CA THR A 21 -5.98 -23.25 28.85
C THR A 21 -4.86 -23.37 29.90
N SER A 22 -4.83 -24.48 30.65
CA SER A 22 -3.71 -24.78 31.56
C SER A 22 -2.42 -25.14 30.80
N GLY A 23 -2.55 -25.89 29.69
CA GLY A 23 -1.45 -26.23 28.80
C GLY A 23 -0.80 -24.99 28.19
N GLY A 24 -1.58 -24.11 27.58
CA GLY A 24 -1.06 -22.87 27.01
C GLY A 24 -0.44 -21.94 28.06
N ARG A 25 -1.01 -21.85 29.26
CA ARG A 25 -0.42 -21.07 30.36
C ARG A 25 0.95 -21.59 30.78
N LEU A 26 1.12 -22.89 30.93
CA LEU A 26 2.43 -23.46 31.27
C LEU A 26 3.43 -23.26 30.13
N ALA A 27 3.01 -23.44 28.88
CA ALA A 27 3.85 -23.21 27.71
C ALA A 27 4.37 -21.77 27.64
N GLN A 28 3.50 -20.79 27.93
CA GLN A 28 3.88 -19.38 28.02
C GLN A 28 4.83 -19.09 29.19
N TRP A 29 4.61 -19.73 30.35
CA TRP A 29 5.46 -19.55 31.53
C TRP A 29 6.87 -20.12 31.35
N LEU A 30 7.01 -21.21 30.60
CA LEU A 30 8.30 -21.85 30.31
C LEU A 30 9.12 -21.13 29.22
N GLN A 31 8.57 -20.10 28.56
CA GLN A 31 9.30 -19.39 27.52
C GLN A 31 10.47 -18.60 28.12
N PRO A 32 11.69 -18.75 27.56
CA PRO A 32 12.91 -18.18 28.15
C PRO A 32 13.03 -16.65 28.00
N GLY A 33 12.15 -16.00 27.22
CA GLY A 33 12.16 -14.55 26.99
C GLY A 33 10.83 -14.04 26.45
N SER A 34 10.71 -12.73 26.31
CA SER A 34 9.56 -12.12 25.64
C SER A 34 9.54 -12.50 24.15
N ARG A 35 8.35 -12.55 23.57
CA ARG A 35 8.13 -12.87 22.15
C ARG A 35 7.20 -11.83 21.55
N VAL A 36 7.38 -11.53 20.28
CA VAL A 36 6.42 -10.71 19.54
C VAL A 36 5.04 -11.37 19.58
N ASP A 37 4.03 -10.59 19.92
CA ASP A 37 2.64 -11.00 19.89
C ASP A 37 1.90 -10.11 18.87
N PRO A 38 1.54 -10.63 17.69
CA PRO A 38 0.81 -9.85 16.67
C PRO A 38 -0.47 -9.22 17.22
N SER A 39 -1.16 -9.86 18.18
CA SER A 39 -2.38 -9.33 18.79
C SER A 39 -2.14 -8.10 19.69
N LYS A 40 -0.88 -7.86 20.06
CA LYS A 40 -0.44 -6.69 20.85
C LYS A 40 0.26 -5.65 19.99
N CYS A 41 0.44 -5.88 18.70
CA CYS A 41 1.08 -4.92 17.81
C CYS A 41 0.09 -3.82 17.40
N HIS A 42 0.59 -2.61 17.14
CA HIS A 42 -0.24 -1.43 16.90
C HIS A 42 0.09 -0.78 15.56
N VAL A 43 -0.89 -0.13 14.94
CA VAL A 43 -0.69 0.66 13.72
C VAL A 43 -1.07 2.12 13.97
N LEU A 44 -0.12 3.02 13.72
CA LEU A 44 -0.23 4.45 13.91
C LEU A 44 -0.20 5.17 12.58
N TYR A 45 -1.11 6.12 12.39
CA TYR A 45 -1.17 6.94 11.18
C TYR A 45 -1.87 8.28 11.47
N SER A 46 -1.49 9.31 10.73
CA SER A 46 -2.19 10.59 10.75
C SER A 46 -3.40 10.53 9.82
N ARG A 47 -4.61 10.68 10.36
CA ARG A 47 -5.86 10.71 9.56
C ARG A 47 -5.91 11.90 8.61
N ASP A 48 -5.25 12.99 8.97
CA ASP A 48 -5.25 14.22 8.18
C ASP A 48 -4.33 14.13 6.96
N ASP A 49 -3.32 13.26 7.00
CA ASP A 49 -2.29 13.13 5.95
C ASP A 49 -2.72 12.22 4.78
N LEU A 50 -3.79 11.44 4.94
CA LEU A 50 -4.22 10.49 3.92
C LEU A 50 -4.99 11.20 2.80
N ARG A 51 -4.27 11.48 1.70
CA ARG A 51 -4.79 12.13 0.50
C ARG A 51 -4.38 11.37 -0.75
N CYS A 52 -5.28 11.31 -1.73
CA CYS A 52 -5.00 10.68 -3.01
C CYS A 52 -3.80 11.36 -3.69
N GLY A 53 -2.83 10.56 -4.14
CA GLY A 53 -1.61 11.02 -4.79
C GLY A 53 -0.57 11.67 -3.85
N TRP A 54 -0.84 11.77 -2.54
CA TRP A 54 0.11 12.32 -1.57
C TRP A 54 0.81 11.18 -0.81
N PRO A 55 2.14 11.25 -0.61
CA PRO A 55 2.83 10.26 0.19
C PRO A 55 2.42 10.42 1.67
N ALA A 56 2.09 9.30 2.30
CA ALA A 56 1.80 9.16 3.72
C ALA A 56 2.65 8.04 4.32
N ILE A 57 2.85 8.09 5.64
CA ILE A 57 3.57 7.06 6.40
C ILE A 57 2.59 6.41 7.37
N ILE A 58 2.49 5.10 7.29
CA ILE A 58 1.85 4.26 8.31
C ILE A 58 2.96 3.64 9.15
N THR A 59 2.86 3.77 10.47
CA THR A 59 3.87 3.24 11.39
C THR A 59 3.32 2.00 12.08
N VAL A 60 4.00 0.87 11.96
CA VAL A 60 3.70 -0.35 12.72
C VAL A 60 4.63 -0.41 13.92
N LEU A 61 4.06 -0.59 15.12
CA LEU A 61 4.79 -0.86 16.35
C LEU A 61 4.66 -2.34 16.69
N THR A 62 5.80 -3.02 16.80
CA THR A 62 5.84 -4.41 17.22
C THR A 62 6.00 -4.52 18.72
N CYS A 63 5.08 -5.22 19.36
CA CYS A 63 5.05 -5.39 20.80
C CYS A 63 5.11 -6.87 21.19
N ASP A 64 5.59 -7.11 22.40
CA ASP A 64 5.59 -8.44 23.00
C ASP A 64 4.25 -8.78 23.67
N GLN A 65 4.17 -9.97 24.29
CA GLN A 65 2.96 -10.43 24.98
C GLN A 65 2.52 -9.54 26.17
N TYR A 66 3.40 -8.66 26.66
CA TYR A 66 3.16 -7.72 27.75
C TYR A 66 2.83 -6.31 27.25
N SER A 67 2.73 -6.14 25.92
CA SER A 67 2.53 -4.87 25.23
C SER A 67 3.75 -3.94 25.27
N ASP A 68 4.94 -4.44 25.61
CA ASP A 68 6.18 -3.67 25.54
C ASP A 68 6.72 -3.68 24.11
N VAL A 69 7.22 -2.53 23.64
CA VAL A 69 7.80 -2.42 22.30
C VAL A 69 9.07 -3.26 22.22
N VAL A 70 9.15 -4.12 21.20
CA VAL A 70 10.26 -5.04 20.99
C VAL A 70 10.81 -4.90 19.57
N ASN A 71 12.14 -4.95 19.46
CA ASN A 71 12.84 -5.00 18.18
C ASN A 71 13.39 -6.40 17.95
N VAL A 72 12.93 -7.06 16.88
CA VAL A 72 13.41 -8.39 16.48
C VAL A 72 14.21 -8.26 15.18
N PRO A 73 15.52 -8.59 15.19
CA PRO A 73 16.32 -8.59 13.97
C PRO A 73 15.74 -9.52 12.91
N ASN A 74 15.76 -9.08 11.64
CA ASN A 74 15.28 -9.85 10.48
C ASN A 74 13.78 -10.21 10.47
N MET A 75 12.97 -9.65 11.38
CA MET A 75 11.53 -9.81 11.35
C MET A 75 10.94 -9.17 10.08
N LYS A 76 10.06 -9.92 9.40
CA LYS A 76 9.46 -9.52 8.14
C LYS A 76 8.09 -8.90 8.40
N VAL A 77 7.96 -7.61 8.08
CA VAL A 77 6.70 -6.87 8.18
C VAL A 77 6.23 -6.48 6.78
N GLU A 78 5.02 -6.88 6.41
CA GLU A 78 4.34 -6.51 5.18
C GLU A 78 3.09 -5.69 5.49
N VAL A 79 2.85 -4.63 4.71
CA VAL A 79 1.66 -3.78 4.87
C VAL A 79 0.99 -3.56 3.53
N LYS A 80 -0.34 -3.73 3.49
CA LYS A 80 -1.17 -3.58 2.29
C LYS A 80 -2.42 -2.77 2.60
N ALA A 81 -2.86 -1.94 1.66
CA ALA A 81 -4.15 -1.28 1.70
C ALA A 81 -5.15 -2.03 0.80
N LEU A 82 -6.21 -2.57 1.39
CA LEU A 82 -7.30 -3.22 0.68
C LEU A 82 -8.48 -2.25 0.57
N PRO A 83 -8.98 -1.94 -0.64
CA PRO A 83 -10.13 -1.05 -0.78
C PRO A 83 -11.38 -1.72 -0.22
N ILE A 84 -12.11 -0.98 0.62
CA ILE A 84 -13.36 -1.43 1.23
C ILE A 84 -14.50 -0.48 0.88
N ASP A 85 -15.73 -0.97 1.01
CA ASP A 85 -16.93 -0.17 0.84
C ASP A 85 -17.13 0.79 2.03
N LYS A 86 -17.63 2.00 1.76
CA LYS A 86 -17.94 3.00 2.80
C LYS A 86 -18.87 2.47 3.90
N LYS A 87 -19.73 1.51 3.58
CA LYS A 87 -20.64 0.86 4.54
C LYS A 87 -19.88 0.11 5.64
N GLU A 88 -18.67 -0.38 5.34
CA GLU A 88 -17.85 -1.14 6.28
C GLU A 88 -17.08 -0.25 7.24
N LEU A 89 -17.07 1.08 7.06
CA LEU A 89 -16.35 2.02 7.94
C LEU A 89 -17.06 2.24 9.30
N GLY A 90 -18.31 1.81 9.44
CA GLY A 90 -19.00 1.74 10.73
C GLY A 90 -19.42 3.06 11.38
N ASP A 91 -19.29 4.22 10.70
CA ASP A 91 -19.66 5.51 11.29
C ASP A 91 -20.93 6.13 10.70
N SER A 92 -21.74 6.66 11.61
CA SER A 92 -23.12 7.09 11.47
C SER A 92 -23.19 8.54 10.96
N ASP A 93 -22.68 8.80 9.76
CA ASP A 93 -23.03 10.04 9.05
C ASP A 93 -23.97 9.72 7.89
N ALA A 94 -25.23 9.52 8.26
CA ALA A 94 -26.38 9.73 7.39
C ALA A 94 -26.48 11.23 7.05
N GLY A 95 -25.51 11.77 6.30
CA GLY A 95 -25.41 13.23 6.14
C GLY A 95 -24.91 13.69 4.78
N ARG A 96 -23.84 13.09 4.24
CA ARG A 96 -23.44 13.34 2.86
C ARG A 96 -23.69 12.12 2.02
N LYS A 97 -24.89 12.11 1.43
CA LYS A 97 -25.20 11.33 0.23
C LYS A 97 -24.05 11.50 -0.76
N MET A 98 -23.06 10.61 -0.72
CA MET A 98 -22.55 10.03 -1.96
C MET A 98 -23.82 9.52 -2.61
N ARG A 99 -24.32 10.29 -3.58
CA ARG A 99 -25.59 10.04 -4.24
C ARG A 99 -25.51 8.62 -4.77
N ARG A 100 -26.00 7.64 -3.99
CA ARG A 100 -26.55 6.43 -4.56
C ARG A 100 -27.48 6.97 -5.62
N VAL A 101 -27.17 6.66 -6.87
CA VAL A 101 -28.00 7.02 -8.01
C VAL A 101 -29.35 6.35 -7.76
N SER A 102 -30.20 7.09 -7.06
CA SER A 102 -31.57 6.81 -6.75
C SER A 102 -32.32 6.96 -8.05
N GLN A 103 -32.43 5.88 -8.80
CA GLN A 103 -33.07 5.78 -10.12
C GLN A 103 -32.51 6.77 -11.16
N ALA A 104 -32.12 6.25 -12.32
CA ALA A 104 -31.91 7.12 -13.47
C ALA A 104 -33.25 7.82 -13.75
N ASP A 105 -33.30 9.14 -13.50
CA ASP A 105 -34.39 9.98 -14.02
C ASP A 105 -34.46 9.71 -15.54
N PRO A 106 -35.65 9.55 -16.14
CA PRO A 106 -35.81 9.44 -17.59
C PRO A 106 -34.99 10.46 -18.39
N LEU A 107 -34.69 11.63 -17.82
CA LEU A 107 -33.91 12.69 -18.45
C LEU A 107 -32.38 12.57 -18.27
N THR A 108 -31.89 11.57 -17.53
CA THR A 108 -30.44 11.39 -17.23
C THR A 108 -29.59 11.23 -18.50
N PHE A 109 -30.16 10.59 -19.53
CA PHE A 109 -29.50 10.40 -20.83
C PHE A 109 -30.23 11.14 -21.96
N GLY A 110 -30.85 12.28 -21.65
CA GLY A 110 -31.66 13.03 -22.62
C GLY A 110 -32.86 12.25 -23.16
N GLY A 111 -33.42 11.30 -22.40
CA GLY A 111 -34.51 10.41 -22.83
C GLY A 111 -34.06 9.10 -23.48
N LEU A 112 -32.75 8.86 -23.64
CA LEU A 112 -32.21 7.60 -24.13
C LEU A 112 -32.20 6.51 -23.05
N PRO A 113 -32.25 5.21 -23.44
CA PRO A 113 -31.98 4.13 -22.50
C PRO A 113 -30.55 4.24 -21.94
N PRO A 114 -30.24 3.63 -20.78
CA PRO A 114 -28.88 3.58 -20.27
C PRO A 114 -27.89 3.00 -21.30
N PRO A 115 -26.68 3.58 -21.45
CA PRO A 115 -25.65 3.06 -22.34
C PRO A 115 -25.37 1.56 -22.12
N PRO A 116 -25.25 0.75 -23.19
CA PRO A 116 -24.98 -0.67 -23.07
C PRO A 116 -23.55 -0.93 -22.61
N LEU A 117 -23.34 -1.55 -21.44
CA LEU A 117 -22.00 -1.80 -20.88
C LEU A 117 -21.30 -3.07 -21.39
N HIS A 118 -21.98 -3.87 -22.22
CA HIS A 118 -21.49 -5.16 -22.70
C HIS A 118 -20.71 -5.09 -24.02
N HIS A 119 -20.72 -3.94 -24.71
CA HIS A 119 -19.96 -3.78 -25.94
C HIS A 119 -18.51 -3.37 -25.59
N PRO A 120 -17.49 -4.14 -25.97
CA PRO A 120 -16.10 -3.74 -25.79
C PRO A 120 -15.79 -2.52 -26.67
N TYR A 121 -14.79 -1.72 -26.29
CA TYR A 121 -14.30 -0.62 -27.12
C TYR A 121 -13.61 -1.16 -28.37
N GLU A 122 -13.95 -0.60 -29.52
CA GLU A 122 -13.33 -0.88 -30.82
C GLU A 122 -13.16 0.43 -31.59
N HIS A 123 -12.13 0.53 -32.42
CA HIS A 123 -11.91 1.70 -33.27
C HIS A 123 -12.93 1.70 -34.41
N THR A 124 -13.56 2.85 -34.68
CA THR A 124 -14.52 2.97 -35.79
C THR A 124 -13.77 3.33 -37.08
N ILE A 125 -13.94 2.54 -38.13
CA ILE A 125 -13.43 2.87 -39.48
C ILE A 125 -14.58 3.43 -40.32
N LYS A 126 -14.46 4.67 -40.78
CA LYS A 126 -15.41 5.31 -41.70
C LYS A 126 -14.66 6.10 -42.76
N ASP A 127 -15.02 5.95 -44.03
CA ASP A 127 -14.40 6.66 -45.16
C ASP A 127 -12.86 6.56 -45.19
N LYS A 128 -12.32 5.36 -44.90
CA LYS A 128 -10.88 5.06 -44.76
C LYS A 128 -10.16 5.78 -43.61
N MET A 129 -10.91 6.48 -42.74
CA MET A 129 -10.38 7.12 -41.52
C MET A 129 -10.66 6.25 -40.29
N CYS A 130 -9.67 6.13 -39.41
CA CYS A 130 -9.75 5.37 -38.16
C CYS A 130 -9.99 6.32 -36.98
N PHE A 131 -11.19 6.27 -36.41
CA PHE A 131 -11.60 7.07 -35.26
C PHE A 131 -11.36 6.31 -33.97
N HIS A 132 -10.64 6.93 -33.04
CA HIS A 132 -10.29 6.35 -31.73
C HIS A 132 -11.19 6.86 -30.59
N SER A 133 -12.38 7.37 -30.91
CA SER A 133 -13.33 7.87 -29.90
C SER A 133 -14.44 6.84 -29.63
N ILE A 134 -14.77 6.60 -28.36
CA ILE A 134 -15.91 5.76 -27.99
C ILE A 134 -17.24 6.32 -28.55
N THR A 135 -17.37 7.64 -28.63
CA THR A 135 -18.55 8.31 -29.23
C THR A 135 -18.62 8.16 -30.75
N ALA A 136 -17.58 7.64 -31.40
CA ALA A 136 -17.65 7.27 -32.82
C ALA A 136 -18.20 5.85 -33.04
N MET A 137 -18.32 5.02 -31.99
CA MET A 137 -18.89 3.68 -32.10
C MET A 137 -20.40 3.75 -32.24
N LYS A 138 -20.97 2.89 -33.10
CA LYS A 138 -22.42 2.88 -33.37
C LYS A 138 -23.28 2.70 -32.12
N ALA A 139 -22.81 1.90 -31.16
CA ALA A 139 -23.51 1.67 -29.89
C ALA A 139 -23.56 2.91 -28.98
N TYR A 140 -22.62 3.85 -29.15
CA TYR A 140 -22.40 4.97 -28.23
C TYR A 140 -22.53 6.35 -28.87
N GLN A 141 -22.77 6.44 -30.18
CA GLN A 141 -22.80 7.68 -30.96
C GLN A 141 -23.83 8.72 -30.49
N ASN A 142 -24.87 8.27 -29.78
CA ASN A 142 -25.94 9.14 -29.27
C ASN A 142 -25.74 9.56 -27.81
N TYR A 143 -24.65 9.13 -27.18
CA TYR A 143 -24.31 9.50 -25.82
C TYR A 143 -23.10 10.45 -25.83
N SER A 144 -23.16 11.45 -24.97
CA SER A 144 -22.05 12.31 -24.63
C SER A 144 -20.99 11.56 -23.82
N PHE A 145 -19.77 12.09 -23.80
CA PHE A 145 -18.68 11.52 -23.01
C PHE A 145 -19.01 11.46 -21.51
N GLU A 146 -19.71 12.46 -20.99
CA GLU A 146 -20.09 12.51 -19.57
C GLU A 146 -21.17 11.47 -19.22
N GLU A 147 -22.13 11.22 -20.10
CA GLU A 147 -23.14 10.16 -19.91
C GLU A 147 -22.50 8.77 -19.88
N LEU A 148 -21.52 8.52 -20.77
CA LEU A 148 -20.75 7.27 -20.79
C LEU A 148 -19.87 7.12 -19.55
N ARG A 149 -19.22 8.21 -19.11
CA ARG A 149 -18.44 8.23 -17.86
C ARG A 149 -19.34 7.96 -16.65
N TYR A 150 -20.55 8.50 -16.63
CA TYR A 150 -21.51 8.32 -15.56
C TYR A 150 -21.98 6.87 -15.39
N THR A 151 -22.12 6.12 -16.50
CA THR A 151 -22.52 4.71 -16.47
C THR A 151 -21.37 3.73 -16.39
N SER A 152 -20.13 4.19 -16.65
CA SER A 152 -18.95 3.36 -16.52
C SER A 152 -18.87 2.78 -15.10
N PRO A 153 -18.68 1.45 -14.95
CA PRO A 153 -18.50 0.85 -13.64
C PRO A 153 -17.38 1.58 -12.89
N PRO A 154 -17.53 1.85 -11.58
CA PRO A 154 -16.42 2.38 -10.79
C PRO A 154 -15.22 1.46 -11.00
N VAL A 155 -14.08 2.04 -11.41
CA VAL A 155 -12.83 1.28 -11.52
C VAL A 155 -12.64 0.53 -10.21
N LYS A 156 -12.61 -0.81 -10.28
CA LYS A 156 -12.35 -1.62 -9.10
C LYS A 156 -10.97 -1.23 -8.59
N ARG A 157 -10.94 -0.55 -7.43
CA ARG A 157 -9.71 -0.19 -6.76
C ARG A 157 -8.91 -1.48 -6.51
N SER A 158 -7.64 -1.49 -6.85
CA SER A 158 -6.76 -2.63 -6.56
C SER A 158 -6.23 -2.57 -5.14
N SER A 159 -5.81 -3.71 -4.59
CA SER A 159 -4.98 -3.74 -3.39
C SER A 159 -3.64 -3.03 -3.66
N GLU A 160 -3.18 -2.21 -2.72
CA GLU A 160 -1.93 -1.45 -2.84
C GLU A 160 -0.91 -1.96 -1.80
N ASN A 161 0.28 -2.38 -2.25
CA ASN A 161 1.37 -2.78 -1.35
C ASN A 161 2.19 -1.56 -0.92
N MET A 162 2.63 -1.53 0.34
CA MET A 162 3.43 -0.42 0.87
C MET A 162 4.92 -0.78 0.93
N LEU A 163 5.78 0.23 0.82
CA LEU A 163 7.22 0.07 1.04
C LEU A 163 7.51 0.15 2.54
N VAL A 164 7.81 -0.99 3.17
CA VAL A 164 8.10 -1.06 4.60
C VAL A 164 9.61 -0.92 4.85
N ARG A 165 9.98 -0.08 5.84
CA ARG A 165 11.36 0.09 6.30
C ARG A 165 11.44 -0.06 7.82
N PRO A 166 12.30 -0.95 8.35
CA PRO A 166 12.54 -1.02 9.78
C PRO A 166 13.30 0.22 10.27
N ASN A 167 12.97 0.71 11.47
CA ASN A 167 13.65 1.85 12.10
C ASN A 167 14.68 1.45 13.16
N GLY A 168 14.73 0.17 13.55
CA GLY A 168 15.70 -0.37 14.51
C GLY A 168 15.34 -0.18 15.98
N ASP A 169 14.15 0.33 16.28
CA ASP A 169 13.62 0.58 17.62
C ASP A 169 12.32 -0.20 17.92
N GLY A 170 11.97 -1.17 17.07
CA GLY A 170 10.69 -1.89 17.12
C GLY A 170 9.56 -1.21 16.34
N SER A 171 9.85 -0.08 15.68
CA SER A 171 8.92 0.55 14.74
C SER A 171 9.30 0.29 13.27
N TYR A 172 8.28 0.24 12.42
CA TYR A 172 8.40 0.06 10.98
C TYR A 172 7.61 1.14 10.25
N SER A 173 8.25 1.83 9.31
CA SER A 173 7.62 2.86 8.49
C SER A 173 7.20 2.29 7.14
N ALA A 174 5.90 2.21 6.89
CA ALA A 174 5.28 1.82 5.63
C ALA A 174 4.91 3.07 4.83
N THR A 175 5.63 3.34 3.74
CA THR A 175 5.32 4.46 2.83
C THR A 175 4.23 4.06 1.85
N TRP A 176 3.19 4.90 1.77
CA TRP A 176 2.04 4.69 0.90
C TRP A 176 1.70 5.96 0.14
N THR A 177 1.41 5.86 -1.16
CA THR A 177 0.85 6.95 -1.96
C THR A 177 -0.45 6.45 -2.57
N PRO A 178 -1.61 6.74 -1.95
CA PRO A 178 -2.89 6.19 -2.38
C PRO A 178 -3.19 6.56 -3.84
N ALA A 179 -3.53 5.56 -4.66
CA ALA A 179 -3.82 5.80 -6.07
C ALA A 179 -5.22 6.39 -6.31
N SER A 180 -6.14 6.22 -5.36
CA SER A 180 -7.52 6.72 -5.47
C SER A 180 -8.15 7.05 -4.12
N ILE A 181 -9.11 7.97 -4.14
CA ILE A 181 -9.93 8.32 -2.98
C ILE A 181 -10.82 7.14 -2.54
N GLY A 182 -11.17 7.09 -1.25
CA GLY A 182 -12.11 6.11 -0.70
C GLY A 182 -11.63 5.46 0.58
N CYS A 183 -12.38 4.46 1.05
CA CYS A 183 -12.05 3.72 2.28
C CYS A 183 -11.14 2.54 1.98
N TYR A 184 -10.16 2.31 2.84
CA TYR A 184 -9.24 1.18 2.79
C TYR A 184 -9.15 0.52 4.16
N SER A 185 -8.95 -0.79 4.19
CA SER A 185 -8.47 -1.54 5.35
C SER A 185 -6.96 -1.72 5.22
N ILE A 186 -6.20 -1.29 6.22
CA ILE A 186 -4.77 -1.52 6.29
C ILE A 186 -4.55 -2.88 6.95
N VAL A 187 -3.98 -3.79 6.17
CA VAL A 187 -3.65 -5.15 6.59
C VAL A 187 -2.14 -5.21 6.85
N VAL A 188 -1.77 -5.68 8.03
CA VAL A 188 -0.39 -5.86 8.45
C VAL A 188 -0.14 -7.34 8.68
N ASN A 189 0.95 -7.84 8.13
CA ASN A 189 1.40 -9.21 8.32
C ASN A 189 2.83 -9.21 8.90
N ILE A 190 3.04 -9.92 10.00
CA ILE A 190 4.31 -10.07 10.71
C ILE A 190 4.71 -11.55 10.66
N ASP A 191 5.80 -11.87 9.96
CA ASP A 191 6.32 -13.24 9.78
C ASP A 191 5.28 -14.29 9.34
N GLY A 192 4.30 -13.87 8.52
CA GLY A 192 3.22 -14.72 8.02
C GLY A 192 1.92 -14.61 8.84
N TYR A 193 1.96 -14.02 10.03
CA TYR A 193 0.80 -13.80 10.88
C TYR A 193 0.14 -12.45 10.58
N GLU A 194 -1.10 -12.50 10.13
CA GLU A 194 -1.92 -11.29 9.94
C GLU A 194 -2.41 -10.77 11.29
N LEU A 195 -2.35 -9.45 11.48
CA LEU A 195 -2.97 -8.80 12.64
C LEU A 195 -4.49 -8.96 12.57
N GLU A 196 -5.11 -9.41 13.65
CA GLU A 196 -6.57 -9.56 13.72
C GLU A 196 -7.31 -8.20 13.68
N GLU A 197 -6.65 -7.12 14.11
CA GLU A 197 -7.23 -5.79 14.12
C GLU A 197 -7.28 -5.19 12.69
N MET A 198 -8.48 -4.78 12.26
CA MET A 198 -8.69 -4.14 10.97
C MET A 198 -8.61 -2.62 11.09
N PHE A 199 -7.52 -2.04 10.61
CA PHE A 199 -7.30 -0.59 10.62
C PHE A 199 -7.95 0.07 9.42
N LYS A 200 -9.15 0.62 9.61
CA LYS A 200 -9.89 1.27 8.51
C LYS A 200 -9.55 2.76 8.39
N VAL A 201 -9.28 3.19 7.17
CA VAL A 201 -8.87 4.57 6.85
C VAL A 201 -9.67 5.14 5.68
N GLU A 202 -9.89 6.46 5.69
CA GLU A 202 -10.49 7.17 4.55
C GLU A 202 -9.42 8.04 3.86
N VAL A 203 -9.19 7.80 2.58
CA VAL A 203 -8.37 8.63 1.70
C VAL A 203 -9.25 9.69 1.09
N LYS A 204 -8.92 10.97 1.35
CA LYS A 204 -9.67 12.13 0.86
C LYS A 204 -9.00 12.73 -0.38
N GLU A 205 -9.73 13.62 -1.06
CA GLU A 205 -9.19 14.40 -2.16
C GLU A 205 -8.15 15.41 -1.64
N PRO A 206 -7.01 15.59 -2.32
CA PRO A 206 -6.05 16.63 -1.95
C PRO A 206 -6.69 18.03 -2.07
N PRO A 207 -6.34 18.98 -1.20
CA PRO A 207 -6.83 20.35 -1.32
C PRO A 207 -6.37 20.97 -2.65
N GLN A 208 -7.30 21.63 -3.35
CA GLN A 208 -7.00 22.25 -4.65
C GLN A 208 -5.88 23.29 -4.52
N GLY A 209 -4.88 23.20 -5.38
CA GLY A 209 -3.77 24.16 -5.44
C GLY A 209 -2.62 23.94 -4.45
N LEU A 210 -2.68 22.90 -3.60
CA LEU A 210 -1.55 22.53 -2.73
C LEU A 210 -0.72 21.40 -3.34
N THR A 211 0.61 21.55 -3.32
CA THR A 211 1.53 20.46 -3.64
C THR A 211 1.67 19.52 -2.45
N PRO A 212 1.89 18.21 -2.67
CA PRO A 212 2.08 17.25 -1.59
C PRO A 212 3.19 17.72 -0.64
N PRO A 213 3.03 17.54 0.67
CA PRO A 213 4.05 17.89 1.64
C PRO A 213 5.32 17.10 1.28
N SER A 214 6.43 17.81 1.11
CA SER A 214 7.73 17.18 1.03
C SER A 214 7.94 16.45 2.37
N GLN A 215 7.88 15.12 2.34
CA GLN A 215 8.29 14.30 3.48
C GLN A 215 9.80 14.48 3.67
N ASN A 216 10.18 15.61 4.27
CA ASN A 216 11.47 15.77 4.89
C ASN A 216 11.45 14.84 6.08
N VAL A 217 11.81 13.58 5.85
CA VAL A 217 12.20 12.67 6.92
C VAL A 217 13.47 13.29 7.51
N ALA A 218 13.28 14.19 8.47
CA ALA A 218 14.33 14.69 9.31
C ALA A 218 14.89 13.47 10.02
N LYS A 219 15.99 12.93 9.46
CA LYS A 219 16.76 11.86 10.05
C LYS A 219 17.25 12.35 11.41
N LYS A 220 16.55 11.99 12.50
CA LYS A 220 17.20 11.85 13.80
C LYS A 220 17.90 10.49 13.84
N TYR A 221 18.88 10.32 12.97
CA TYR A 221 19.92 9.31 13.16
C TYR A 221 21.15 10.06 13.68
N PRO A 222 21.89 9.54 14.68
CA PRO A 222 23.25 10.01 14.90
C PRO A 222 23.97 9.91 13.55
N SER A 223 24.53 11.02 13.10
CA SER A 223 25.02 11.27 11.75
C SER A 223 25.65 10.04 11.08
N LEU A 224 24.90 9.37 10.20
CA LEU A 224 25.51 8.54 9.16
C LEU A 224 26.46 9.43 8.35
N PRO A 225 27.67 8.98 8.02
CA PRO A 225 28.63 9.79 7.29
C PRO A 225 27.99 10.28 5.97
N PRO A 226 28.25 11.54 5.56
CA PRO A 226 27.56 12.15 4.44
C PRO A 226 27.82 11.34 3.16
N VAL A 227 26.76 10.77 2.58
CA VAL A 227 26.78 10.16 1.25
C VAL A 227 27.19 11.25 0.26
N LYS A 228 28.43 11.22 -0.19
CA LYS A 228 28.97 12.21 -1.14
C LYS A 228 28.37 11.92 -2.51
N ARG A 229 27.40 12.75 -2.91
CA ARG A 229 26.86 12.75 -4.28
C ARG A 229 27.75 13.63 -5.17
N ARG A 230 28.16 13.11 -6.33
CA ARG A 230 28.92 13.86 -7.35
C ARG A 230 28.21 13.77 -8.69
N LYS A 231 28.19 14.87 -9.43
CA LYS A 231 27.66 14.91 -10.81
C LYS A 231 28.79 14.69 -11.79
N PHE A 232 28.63 13.78 -12.75
CA PHE A 232 29.60 13.58 -13.82
C PHE A 232 29.43 14.69 -14.88
N VAL A 233 30.42 15.57 -15.01
CA VAL A 233 30.40 16.68 -15.97
C VAL A 233 31.59 16.54 -16.91
N ALA A 234 31.33 16.43 -18.21
CA ALA A 234 32.34 16.34 -19.26
C ALA A 234 31.80 16.91 -20.57
N LYS A 235 32.69 17.37 -21.46
CA LYS A 235 32.36 17.76 -22.84
C LYS A 235 32.87 16.65 -23.78
N ASN A 236 32.11 16.34 -24.83
CA ASN A 236 32.45 15.31 -25.83
C ASN A 236 32.73 13.91 -25.23
N SER A 237 31.94 13.50 -24.22
CA SER A 237 32.08 12.19 -23.57
C SER A 237 30.82 11.34 -23.79
N ALA A 238 31.02 10.03 -23.98
CA ALA A 238 29.94 9.04 -24.02
C ALA A 238 29.43 8.62 -22.62
N GLY A 239 29.98 9.18 -21.55
CA GLY A 239 29.66 8.81 -20.17
C GLY A 239 30.84 8.22 -19.40
N LEU A 240 30.68 8.08 -18.09
CA LEU A 240 31.64 7.43 -17.19
C LEU A 240 31.33 5.93 -17.12
N ARG A 241 32.25 5.08 -17.58
CA ARG A 241 32.09 3.62 -17.56
C ARG A 241 32.36 3.06 -16.16
N ILE A 242 31.46 2.23 -15.67
CA ILE A 242 31.61 1.49 -14.41
C ILE A 242 32.03 0.06 -14.76
N ARG A 243 33.11 -0.42 -14.15
CA ARG A 243 33.67 -1.76 -14.36
C ARG A 243 33.73 -2.54 -13.05
N THR A 244 33.73 -3.87 -13.15
CA THR A 244 33.82 -4.77 -11.99
C THR A 244 35.15 -4.68 -11.25
N LEU A 245 36.24 -4.39 -11.97
CA LEU A 245 37.60 -4.28 -11.42
C LEU A 245 38.27 -2.98 -11.90
N PRO A 246 39.33 -2.51 -11.22
CA PRO A 246 40.11 -1.34 -11.64
C PRO A 246 41.05 -1.70 -12.82
N SER A 247 40.51 -2.28 -13.88
CA SER A 247 41.22 -2.68 -15.10
C SER A 247 40.41 -2.28 -16.33
N LEU A 248 41.10 -1.84 -17.40
CA LEU A 248 40.43 -1.55 -18.68
C LEU A 248 39.91 -2.80 -19.39
N GLN A 249 40.41 -3.98 -19.01
CA GLN A 249 40.03 -5.27 -19.59
C GLN A 249 38.84 -5.92 -18.88
N SER A 250 38.44 -5.46 -17.69
CA SER A 250 37.34 -6.08 -16.93
C SER A 250 35.97 -5.67 -17.45
N ASP A 251 34.96 -6.49 -17.21
CA ASP A 251 33.61 -6.27 -17.72
C ASP A 251 33.03 -4.90 -17.33
N GLN A 252 32.36 -4.27 -18.30
CA GLN A 252 31.63 -3.03 -18.09
C GLN A 252 30.22 -3.36 -17.59
N ILE A 253 29.91 -2.92 -16.37
CA ILE A 253 28.63 -3.18 -15.71
C ILE A 253 27.65 -2.01 -15.81
N GLY A 254 28.11 -0.85 -16.26
CA GLY A 254 27.24 0.30 -16.48
C GLY A 254 27.94 1.52 -17.07
N ILE A 255 27.15 2.52 -17.42
CA ILE A 255 27.63 3.84 -17.87
C ILE A 255 26.81 4.91 -17.15
N VAL A 256 27.48 5.90 -16.55
CA VAL A 256 26.84 7.11 -16.05
C VAL A 256 26.85 8.14 -17.18
N PRO A 257 25.69 8.62 -17.66
CA PRO A 257 25.64 9.61 -18.73
C PRO A 257 26.24 10.95 -18.28
N VAL A 258 26.62 11.80 -19.24
CA VAL A 258 26.99 13.19 -18.95
C VAL A 258 25.82 13.88 -18.24
N ASN A 259 26.12 14.59 -17.15
CA ASN A 259 25.17 15.15 -16.18
C ASN A 259 24.46 14.13 -15.26
N GLY A 260 24.79 12.84 -15.35
CA GLY A 260 24.34 11.83 -14.40
C GLY A 260 24.93 12.04 -13.00
N THR A 261 24.19 11.60 -11.98
CA THR A 261 24.61 11.70 -10.57
C THR A 261 25.09 10.35 -10.07
N VAL A 262 26.24 10.34 -9.41
CA VAL A 262 26.80 9.16 -8.73
C VAL A 262 26.78 9.42 -7.22
N SER A 263 26.29 8.45 -6.46
CA SER A 263 26.33 8.45 -5.00
C SER A 263 27.26 7.34 -4.53
N PHE A 264 28.21 7.68 -3.66
CA PHE A 264 29.10 6.72 -3.04
C PHE A 264 28.77 6.60 -1.56
N THR A 265 28.74 5.36 -1.07
CA THR A 265 28.70 5.00 0.34
C THR A 265 30.06 4.41 0.68
N ASP A 266 30.77 4.99 1.64
CA ASP A 266 31.96 4.34 2.20
C ASP A 266 31.47 3.10 2.95
N GLU A 267 31.92 1.92 2.52
CA GLU A 267 31.73 0.67 3.24
C GLU A 267 32.76 0.67 4.40
N VAL A 268 32.27 0.50 5.64
CA VAL A 268 33.11 0.36 6.85
C VAL A 268 33.26 -1.12 7.16
#